data_AF-A0A151QNA8-F1
#
_entry.id   AF-A0A151QNA8-F1
#
_cell.length_a   1.000
_cell.length_b   1.000
_cell.length_c   1.000
_cell.angle_alpha   90.00
_cell.angle_beta   90.00
_cell.angle_gamma   90.00
#
_symmetry.space_group_name_H-M   'P 1'
#
loop_
_entity.id
_entity.type
_entity.pdbx_description
1 polymer ?
#
loop_
_entity_poly.entity_id
_entity_poly.type
_entity_poly.pdbx_seq_one_letter_code
_entity_poly.pdbx_strand_id
1 'polypeptide(L)'
;MWDTIALTYEGSLEVKCNNLSFLARKYELFKMGESESIQTMFGRFQTIVNELSFLGRTYDNFDHIDKLLQSLPRKWRPQVIALRASKNLEILSLEELIGLLKVHELEL
;
A
#
# COMPACT_ATOMS: atom_id res chain seq x y z
N MET A 1 -4.13 43.99 -1.80
CA MET A 1 -3.60 43.08 -2.84
C MET A 1 -2.55 42.14 -2.23
N TRP A 2 -2.95 41.36 -1.22
CA TRP A 2 -2.12 40.27 -0.63
C TRP A 2 -2.97 39.02 -0.37
N ASP A 3 -4.29 39.18 -0.19
CA ASP A 3 -5.26 38.09 0.01
C ASP A 3 -5.34 37.11 -1.16
N THR A 4 -5.14 37.55 -2.41
CA THR A 4 -5.25 36.66 -3.58
C THR A 4 -4.09 35.67 -3.71
N ILE A 5 -2.91 36.02 -3.15
CA ILE A 5 -1.74 35.14 -3.18
C ILE A 5 -1.80 34.13 -2.02
N ALA A 6 -2.34 34.56 -0.88
CA ALA A 6 -2.61 33.67 0.26
C ALA A 6 -3.67 32.61 -0.10
N LEU A 7 -4.76 33.00 -0.77
CA LEU A 7 -5.82 32.08 -1.21
C LEU A 7 -5.34 31.00 -2.19
N THR A 8 -4.40 31.33 -3.09
CA THR A 8 -3.85 30.33 -4.04
C THR A 8 -2.86 29.37 -3.37
N TYR A 9 -2.11 29.83 -2.36
CA TYR A 9 -1.21 28.99 -1.58
C TYR A 9 -1.97 28.10 -0.59
N GLU A 10 -3.01 28.64 0.06
CA GLU A 10 -3.91 27.90 0.96
C GLU A 10 -4.71 26.85 0.20
N GLY A 11 -5.25 27.17 -0.99
CA GLY A 11 -5.87 26.18 -1.87
C GLY A 11 -4.89 25.09 -2.33
N SER A 12 -3.61 25.43 -2.55
CA SER A 12 -2.58 24.44 -2.92
C SER A 12 -2.21 23.51 -1.76
N LEU A 13 -2.20 24.01 -0.52
CA LEU A 13 -1.98 23.22 0.69
C LEU A 13 -3.20 22.36 1.03
N GLU A 14 -4.40 22.92 0.94
CA GLU A 14 -5.65 22.20 1.18
C GLU A 14 -5.84 21.07 0.16
N VAL A 15 -5.57 21.32 -1.12
CA VAL A 15 -5.59 20.27 -2.17
C VAL A 15 -4.57 19.17 -1.89
N LYS A 16 -3.35 19.51 -1.43
CA LYS A 16 -2.34 18.52 -1.04
C LYS A 16 -2.79 17.69 0.16
N CYS A 17 -3.32 18.32 1.22
CA CYS A 17 -3.83 17.63 2.39
C CYS A 17 -5.04 16.74 2.07
N ASN A 18 -5.93 17.21 1.20
CA ASN A 18 -7.10 16.46 0.77
C ASN A 18 -6.70 15.27 -0.10
N ASN A 19 -5.72 15.43 -1.00
CA ASN A 19 -5.17 14.34 -1.81
C ASN A 19 -4.45 13.30 -0.93
N LEU A 20 -3.68 13.74 0.05
CA LEU A 20 -2.99 12.85 0.99
C LEU A 20 -3.97 12.07 1.85
N SER A 21 -5.04 12.71 2.32
CA SER A 21 -6.13 12.05 3.06
C SER A 21 -6.89 11.05 2.17
N PHE A 22 -7.13 11.40 0.92
CA PHE A 22 -7.75 10.52 -0.07
C PHE A 22 -6.88 9.29 -0.38
N LEU A 23 -5.58 9.48 -0.59
CA LEU A 23 -4.63 8.39 -0.83
C LEU A 23 -4.45 7.51 0.40
N ALA A 24 -4.34 8.11 1.60
CA ALA A 24 -4.30 7.36 2.86
C ALA A 24 -5.56 6.50 3.01
N ARG A 25 -6.74 7.04 2.69
CA ARG A 25 -7.99 6.26 2.72
C ARG A 25 -8.02 5.16 1.65
N LYS A 26 -7.53 5.42 0.44
CA LYS A 26 -7.38 4.39 -0.61
C LYS A 26 -6.42 3.28 -0.17
N TYR A 27 -5.35 3.64 0.52
CA TYR A 27 -4.38 2.72 1.10
C TYR A 27 -5.01 1.90 2.23
N GLU A 28 -5.76 2.53 3.13
CA GLU A 28 -6.42 1.87 4.25
C GLU A 28 -7.50 0.88 3.80
N LEU A 29 -8.32 1.28 2.83
CA LEU A 29 -9.37 0.46 2.21
C LEU A 29 -8.84 -0.48 1.12
N PHE A 30 -7.52 -0.49 0.89
CA PHE A 30 -6.91 -1.29 -0.15
C PHE A 30 -7.17 -2.78 0.11
N LYS A 31 -7.81 -3.42 -0.85
CA LYS A 31 -8.08 -4.86 -0.86
C LYS A 31 -7.82 -5.41 -2.25
N MET A 32 -7.29 -6.62 -2.27
CA MET A 32 -7.17 -7.40 -3.48
C MET A 32 -8.56 -7.89 -3.92
N GLY A 33 -8.85 -7.76 -5.21
CA GLY A 33 -10.07 -8.32 -5.79
C GLY A 33 -10.01 -9.85 -5.83
N GLU A 34 -11.16 -10.53 -5.79
CA GLU A 34 -11.20 -12.00 -5.76
C GLU A 34 -10.63 -12.65 -7.04
N SER A 35 -10.80 -11.97 -8.17
CA SER A 35 -10.30 -12.38 -9.50
C SER A 35 -9.05 -11.61 -9.96
N GLU A 36 -8.46 -10.80 -9.08
CA GLU A 36 -7.25 -10.04 -9.41
C GLU A 36 -6.00 -10.87 -9.08
N SER A 37 -4.96 -10.81 -9.91
CA SER A 37 -3.66 -11.45 -9.61
C SER A 37 -2.83 -10.61 -8.64
N ILE A 38 -1.94 -11.27 -7.88
CA ILE A 38 -0.99 -10.62 -6.97
C ILE A 38 -0.17 -9.54 -7.68
N GLN A 39 0.22 -9.76 -8.95
CA GLN A 39 0.93 -8.74 -9.75
C GLN A 39 0.14 -7.46 -9.96
N THR A 40 -1.12 -7.60 -10.38
CA THR A 40 -1.99 -6.46 -10.65
C THR A 40 -2.27 -5.70 -9.36
N MET A 41 -2.53 -6.42 -8.27
CA MET A 41 -2.70 -5.86 -6.94
C MET A 41 -1.44 -5.08 -6.50
N PHE A 42 -0.26 -5.69 -6.64
CA PHE A 42 1.00 -5.07 -6.28
C PHE A 42 1.30 -3.81 -7.09
N GLY A 43 1.02 -3.81 -8.40
CA GLY A 43 1.14 -2.61 -9.23
C GLY A 43 0.26 -1.46 -8.75
N ARG A 44 -1.00 -1.74 -8.37
CA ARG A 44 -1.90 -0.73 -7.78
C ARG A 44 -1.37 -0.21 -6.45
N PHE A 45 -0.83 -1.09 -5.62
CA PHE A 45 -0.23 -0.74 -4.34
C PHE A 45 1.00 0.17 -4.51
N GLN A 46 1.93 -0.19 -5.41
CA GLN A 46 3.09 0.63 -5.72
C GLN A 46 2.71 2.02 -6.24
N THR A 47 1.68 2.13 -7.08
CA THR A 47 1.18 3.44 -7.52
C THR A 47 0.75 4.30 -6.34
N ILE A 48 -0.03 3.75 -5.39
CA ILE A 48 -0.48 4.49 -4.21
C ILE A 48 0.71 4.89 -3.32
N VAL A 49 1.66 3.98 -3.10
CA VAL A 49 2.88 4.25 -2.30
C VAL A 49 3.74 5.34 -2.96
N ASN A 50 3.88 5.30 -4.29
CA ASN A 50 4.63 6.30 -5.03
C ASN A 50 3.94 7.68 -4.96
N GLU A 51 2.60 7.74 -5.08
CA GLU A 51 1.84 8.98 -4.89
C GLU A 51 1.97 9.53 -3.46
N LEU A 52 1.93 8.65 -2.44
CA LEU A 52 2.13 9.04 -1.04
C LEU A 52 3.54 9.59 -0.80
N SER A 53 4.55 8.92 -1.35
CA SER A 53 5.96 9.35 -1.29
C SER A 53 6.17 10.71 -1.98
N PHE A 54 5.54 10.92 -3.13
CA PHE A 54 5.56 12.20 -3.85
C PHE A 54 4.98 13.35 -3.02
N LEU A 55 3.97 13.07 -2.18
CA LEU A 55 3.39 14.04 -1.25
C LEU A 55 4.18 14.20 0.05
N GLY A 56 5.31 13.49 0.20
CA GLY A 56 6.18 13.55 1.37
C GLY A 56 5.79 12.64 2.52
N ARG A 57 4.87 11.68 2.31
CA ARG A 57 4.52 10.66 3.31
C ARG A 57 5.07 9.30 2.88
N THR A 58 6.18 8.92 3.48
CA THR A 58 6.79 7.59 3.31
C THR A 58 6.37 6.67 4.45
N TYR A 59 6.30 5.37 4.17
CA TYR A 59 6.09 4.33 5.18
C TYR A 59 7.28 3.38 5.16
N ASP A 60 7.45 2.63 6.24
CA ASP A 60 8.49 1.61 6.31
C ASP A 60 8.12 0.39 5.44
N ASN A 61 9.13 -0.36 5.00
CA ASN A 61 8.91 -1.62 4.29
C ASN A 61 8.05 -2.59 5.11
N PHE A 62 8.23 -2.63 6.43
CA PHE A 62 7.41 -3.45 7.31
C PHE A 62 5.93 -3.03 7.25
N ASP A 63 5.65 -1.73 7.29
CA ASP A 63 4.28 -1.19 7.24
C ASP A 63 3.63 -1.53 5.88
N HIS A 64 4.41 -1.43 4.80
CA HIS A 64 3.98 -1.87 3.49
C HIS A 64 3.65 -3.36 3.43
N ILE A 65 4.47 -4.20 4.03
CA ILE A 65 4.26 -5.65 4.11
C ILE A 65 3.02 -5.98 4.94
N ASP A 66 2.88 -5.43 6.15
CA ASP A 66 1.71 -5.68 7.00
C ASP A 66 0.42 -5.21 6.30
N LYS A 67 0.47 -4.06 5.61
CA LYS A 67 -0.67 -3.58 4.82
C LYS A 67 -1.02 -4.50 3.66
N LEU A 68 -0.01 -4.96 2.90
CA LEU A 68 -0.22 -5.89 1.80
C LEU A 68 -0.85 -7.18 2.30
N LEU A 69 -0.33 -7.74 3.41
CA LEU A 69 -0.86 -8.94 4.04
C LEU A 69 -2.31 -8.77 4.54
N GLN A 70 -2.67 -7.59 5.08
CA GLN A 70 -4.05 -7.25 5.45
C GLN A 70 -4.99 -7.14 4.24
N SER A 71 -4.47 -6.72 3.09
CA SER A 71 -5.27 -6.54 1.87
C SER A 71 -5.61 -7.86 1.17
N LEU A 72 -4.92 -8.95 1.54
CA LEU A 72 -5.11 -10.28 0.95
C LEU A 72 -6.45 -10.92 1.37
N PRO A 73 -7.16 -11.62 0.46
CA PRO A 73 -8.39 -12.31 0.78
C PRO A 73 -8.16 -13.52 1.69
N ARG A 74 -9.24 -14.03 2.29
CA ARG A 74 -9.20 -15.12 3.28
C ARG A 74 -8.42 -16.37 2.83
N LYS A 75 -8.36 -16.65 1.53
CA LYS A 75 -7.59 -17.76 0.94
C LYS A 75 -6.10 -17.73 1.31
N TRP A 76 -5.54 -16.55 1.55
CA TRP A 76 -4.13 -16.37 1.91
C TRP A 76 -3.85 -16.41 3.41
N ARG A 77 -4.89 -16.48 4.26
CA ARG A 77 -4.73 -16.53 5.73
C ARG A 77 -3.68 -17.53 6.23
N PRO A 78 -3.66 -18.81 5.78
CA PRO A 78 -2.65 -19.75 6.26
C PRO A 78 -1.22 -19.27 5.93
N GLN A 79 -1.01 -18.68 4.76
CA GLN A 79 0.28 -18.14 4.35
C GLN A 79 0.69 -16.92 5.18
N VAL A 80 -0.24 -15.99 5.43
CA VAL A 80 0.01 -14.83 6.29
C VAL A 80 0.38 -15.26 7.71
N ILE A 81 -0.29 -16.29 8.24
CA ILE A 81 -0.01 -16.83 9.58
C ILE A 81 1.39 -17.47 9.61
N ALA A 82 1.74 -18.29 8.60
CA ALA A 82 3.07 -18.90 8.50
C ALA A 82 4.18 -17.85 8.40
N LEU A 83 3.96 -16.80 7.62
CA LEU A 83 4.89 -15.69 7.47
C LEU A 83 5.08 -14.90 8.78
N ARG A 84 3.99 -14.64 9.50
CA ARG A 84 4.03 -14.04 10.85
C ARG A 84 4.73 -14.93 11.88
N ALA A 85 4.48 -16.23 11.83
CA ALA A 85 5.05 -17.20 12.77
C ALA A 85 6.57 -17.37 12.58
N SER A 86 7.07 -17.24 11.34
CA SER A 86 8.49 -17.38 11.02
C SER A 86 9.36 -16.18 11.44
N LYS A 87 8.78 -15.11 12.03
CA LYS A 87 9.48 -13.86 12.39
C LYS A 87 10.23 -13.17 11.23
N ASN A 88 9.99 -13.59 9.99
CA ASN A 88 10.71 -13.08 8.84
C ASN A 88 10.21 -11.69 8.38
N LEU A 89 9.11 -11.16 8.91
CA LEU A 89 8.50 -9.93 8.41
C LEU A 89 9.40 -8.67 8.48
N GLU A 90 10.30 -8.59 9.46
CA GLU A 90 11.20 -7.44 9.63
C GLU A 90 12.43 -7.50 8.70
N ILE A 91 12.80 -8.69 8.24
CA ILE A 91 13.97 -8.96 7.39
C ILE A 91 13.60 -9.26 5.94
N LEU A 92 12.31 -9.46 5.67
CA LEU A 92 11.81 -9.86 4.37
C LEU A 92 11.52 -8.63 3.51
N SER A 93 12.02 -8.64 2.28
CA SER A 93 11.77 -7.58 1.31
C SER A 93 10.39 -7.72 0.67
N LEU A 94 9.80 -6.61 0.25
CA LEU A 94 8.52 -6.59 -0.45
C LEU A 94 8.55 -7.47 -1.72
N GLU A 95 9.69 -7.51 -2.41
CA GLU A 95 9.90 -8.36 -3.60
C GLU A 95 9.86 -9.86 -3.26
N GLU A 96 10.51 -10.27 -2.17
CA GLU A 96 10.49 -11.65 -1.68
C GLU A 96 9.07 -12.07 -1.29
N LEU A 97 8.33 -11.18 -0.64
CA LEU A 97 6.92 -11.42 -0.30
C LEU A 97 6.09 -11.69 -1.55
N ILE A 98 6.23 -10.83 -2.57
CA ILE A 98 5.53 -11.00 -3.84
C ILE A 98 5.96 -12.27 -4.55
N GLY A 99 7.24 -12.64 -4.49
CA GLY A 99 7.74 -13.92 -5.00
C GLY A 99 7.04 -15.11 -4.35
N LEU A 100 7.00 -15.16 -3.01
CA LEU A 100 6.33 -16.21 -2.24
C LEU A 100 4.82 -16.28 -2.55
N LEU A 101 4.16 -15.13 -2.62
CA LEU A 101 2.74 -15.03 -2.96
C LEU A 101 2.49 -15.51 -4.39
N LYS A 102 3.31 -15.13 -5.37
CA LYS A 102 3.18 -15.61 -6.76
C LYS A 102 3.33 -17.12 -6.88
N VAL A 103 4.31 -17.70 -6.19
CA VAL A 103 4.51 -19.16 -6.22
C VAL A 103 3.26 -19.85 -5.69
N HIS A 104 2.72 -19.38 -4.56
CA HIS A 104 1.49 -19.91 -4.00
C HIS A 104 0.25 -19.63 -4.87
N GLU A 105 0.20 -18.55 -5.65
CA GLU A 105 -0.89 -18.31 -6.62
C GLU A 105 -0.91 -19.37 -7.73
N LEU A 106 0.27 -19.88 -8.13
CA LEU A 106 0.39 -20.92 -9.15
C LEU A 106 0.10 -22.33 -8.63
N GLU A 107 0.22 -22.55 -7.32
CA GLU A 107 -0.07 -23.83 -6.67
C GLU A 107 -1.54 -23.97 -6.20
N LEU A 108 -2.35 -22.90 -6.33
CA LEU A 108 -3.75 -22.80 -5.89
C LEU A 108 -4.73 -23.06 -7.03
#